data_AF-G7CGA8-F1
#
_entry.id   AF-G7CGA8-F1
#
_cell.length_a   1.000
_cell.length_b   1.000
_cell.length_c   1.000
_cell.angle_alpha   90.00
_cell.angle_beta   90.00
_cell.angle_gamma   90.00
#
_symmetry.space_group_name_H-M   'P 1'
#
loop_
_entity.id
_entity.type
_entity.pdbx_description
1 polymer ?
#
loop_
_entity_poly.entity_id
_entity_poly.type
_entity_poly.pdbx_seq_one_letter_code
_entity_poly.pdbx_strand_id
1 'polypeptide(L)' 'MKVMEHAHTLAEVRKTLGMLRQEDIAQRMGVSQARVSKLERGDLAHTELGTLLSYIQAMGGELKIEARIGDNSIDLIPA' A
#
# COMPACT_ATOMS: atom_id res chain seq x y z
N MET A 1 -15.34 7.37 10.00
CA MET A 1 -14.16 6.73 9.40
C MET A 1 -14.66 5.89 8.23
N LYS A 2 -14.36 6.26 6.98
CA LYS A 2 -14.88 5.55 5.81
C LYS A 2 -14.06 4.27 5.62
N VAL A 3 -14.64 3.12 5.98
CA VAL A 3 -14.05 1.82 5.65
C VAL A 3 -14.25 1.63 4.15
N MET A 4 -13.16 1.54 3.39
CA MET A 4 -13.21 1.25 1.96
C MET A 4 -13.25 -0.27 1.82
N GLU A 5 -14.41 -0.81 1.45
CA GLU A 5 -14.75 -2.23 1.58
C GLU A 5 -14.39 -3.08 0.36
N HIS A 6 -13.62 -2.56 -0.60
CA HIS A 6 -13.31 -3.27 -1.85
C HIS A 6 -11.79 -3.42 -2.06
N ALA A 7 -11.39 -4.48 -2.75
CA ALA A 7 -10.01 -4.73 -3.16
C ALA A 7 -9.56 -3.63 -4.13
N HIS A 8 -9.07 -2.52 -3.58
CA HIS A 8 -8.56 -1.41 -4.36
C HIS A 8 -7.12 -1.70 -4.79
N THR A 9 -6.83 -1.49 -6.07
CA THR A 9 -5.43 -1.44 -6.53
C THR A 9 -4.71 -0.27 -5.84
N LEU A 10 -3.38 -0.36 -5.69
CA LEU A 10 -2.60 0.75 -5.11
C LEU A 10 -2.75 2.06 -5.90
N ALA A 11 -3.01 1.94 -7.20
CA ALA A 11 -3.34 3.07 -8.07
C ALA A 11 -4.64 3.76 -7.65
N GLU A 12 -5.68 3.00 -7.32
CA GLU A 12 -6.97 3.53 -6.87
C GLU A 12 -6.86 4.18 -5.50
N VAL A 13 -6.11 3.57 -4.56
CA VAL A 13 -5.85 4.17 -3.25
C VAL A 13 -5.17 5.52 -3.41
N ARG A 14 -4.10 5.59 -4.21
CA ARG A 14 -3.38 6.85 -4.48
C ARG A 14 -4.26 7.90 -5.13
N LYS A 15 -5.06 7.52 -6.13
CA LYS A 15 -5.96 8.44 -6.84
C LYS A 15 -7.07 8.97 -5.92
N THR A 16 -7.66 8.10 -5.10
CA THR A 16 -8.73 8.46 -4.15
C THR A 16 -8.25 9.48 -3.13
N LEU A 17 -7.00 9.34 -2.68
CA LEU A 17 -6.40 10.27 -1.73
C LEU A 17 -5.94 11.59 -2.38
N GLY A 18 -5.84 11.66 -3.72
CA GLY A 18 -5.65 12.91 -4.46
C GLY A 18 -4.31 13.63 -4.25
N MET A 19 -3.37 13.04 -3.49
CA MET A 19 -2.23 13.79 -2.93
C MET A 19 -0.90 13.66 -3.70
N LEU A 20 -0.65 12.56 -4.44
CA LEU A 20 0.68 12.30 -5.04
C LEU A 20 0.61 11.65 -6.42
N ARG A 21 1.52 12.06 -7.32
CA ARG A 21 1.82 11.36 -8.57
C ARG A 21 2.73 10.16 -8.30
N GLN A 22 2.81 9.23 -9.25
CA GLN A 22 3.71 8.08 -9.16
C GLN A 22 5.18 8.50 -8.99
N GLU A 23 5.59 9.60 -9.61
CA GLU A 23 6.93 10.17 -9.49
C GLU A 23 7.24 10.65 -8.07
N ASP A 24 6.27 11.30 -7.42
CA ASP A 24 6.43 11.82 -6.06
C ASP A 24 6.60 10.65 -5.06
N ILE A 25 5.84 9.57 -5.24
CA ILE A 25 6.00 8.34 -4.45
C ILE A 25 7.34 7.68 -4.73
N ALA A 26 7.73 7.57 -6.00
CA ALA A 26 8.99 6.97 -6.39
C ALA A 26 10.19 7.69 -5.76
N GLN A 27 10.16 9.03 -5.75
CA GLN A 27 11.17 9.86 -5.11
C GLN A 27 11.24 9.60 -3.60
N ARG A 28 10.09 9.52 -2.92
CA ARG A 28 10.02 9.25 -1.48
C ARG A 28 10.47 7.84 -1.11
N MET A 29 10.21 6.87 -1.99
CA MET A 29 10.67 5.48 -1.84
C MET A 29 12.12 5.27 -2.26
N GLY A 30 12.77 6.24 -2.93
CA GLY A 30 14.12 6.08 -3.49
C GLY A 30 14.19 5.06 -4.64
N VAL A 31 13.11 4.87 -5.38
CA VAL A 31 13.02 3.91 -6.51
C VAL A 31 12.65 4.61 -7.81
N SER A 32 12.71 3.91 -8.94
CA SER A 32 12.25 4.46 -10.22
C SER A 32 10.72 4.54 -10.29
N GLN A 33 10.20 5.53 -11.02
CA GLN A 33 8.75 5.60 -11.30
C GLN A 33 8.25 4.32 -11.99
N ALA A 34 9.06 3.70 -12.84
CA ALA A 34 8.73 2.41 -13.47
C ALA A 34 8.51 1.29 -12.44
N ARG A 35 9.26 1.28 -11.33
CA ARG A 35 9.05 0.34 -10.21
C ARG A 35 7.70 0.58 -9.53
N VAL A 36 7.36 1.83 -9.25
CA VAL A 36 6.05 2.22 -8.69
C VAL A 36 4.91 1.86 -9.63
N SER A 37 5.09 2.09 -10.93
CA SER A 37 4.12 1.75 -11.97
C SER A 37 3.87 0.24 -12.07
N LYS A 38 4.92 -0.58 -11.92
CA LYS A 38 4.80 -2.05 -11.85
C LYS A 38 4.11 -2.50 -10.57
N LEU A 39 4.42 -1.87 -9.43
CA LEU A 39 3.78 -2.15 -8.16
C LEU A 39 2.27 -1.87 -8.21
N GLU A 40 1.87 -0.73 -8.77
CA GLU A 40 0.46 -0.34 -8.91
C GLU A 40 -0.35 -1.23 -9.86
N ARG A 41 0.30 -1.87 -10.85
CA ARG A 41 -0.31 -2.81 -11.79
C ARG A 41 -0.15 -4.28 -11.38
N GLY A 42 0.71 -4.56 -10.41
CA GLY A 42 1.05 -5.90 -9.98
C GLY A 42 -0.05 -6.51 -9.12
N ASP A 43 0.03 -7.83 -8.96
CA ASP A 43 -0.82 -8.53 -8.00
C ASP A 43 -0.35 -8.24 -6.57
N LEU A 44 -1.25 -7.65 -5.78
CA LEU A 44 -1.03 -7.37 -4.36
C LEU A 44 -0.75 -8.63 -3.56
N ALA A 45 -1.31 -9.78 -3.96
CA ALA A 45 -1.11 -11.06 -3.27
C ALA A 45 0.35 -11.56 -3.32
N HIS A 46 1.11 -11.12 -4.34
CA HIS A 46 2.52 -11.51 -4.54
C HIS A 46 3.49 -10.36 -4.22
N THR A 47 2.97 -9.24 -3.73
CA THR A 47 3.80 -8.09 -3.35
C THR A 47 4.37 -8.32 -1.95
N GLU A 48 5.68 -8.16 -1.80
CA GLU A 48 6.33 -8.20 -0.49
C GLU A 48 5.74 -7.15 0.45
N LEU A 49 5.40 -7.55 1.69
CA LEU A 49 4.83 -6.65 2.70
C LEU A 49 5.69 -5.41 2.94
N GLY A 50 7.02 -5.54 2.92
CA GLY A 50 7.94 -4.40 3.06
C GLY A 50 7.82 -3.38 1.92
N THR A 51 7.53 -3.83 0.70
CA THR A 51 7.26 -2.94 -0.44
C THR A 51 5.95 -2.20 -0.25
N LEU A 52 4.91 -2.89 0.21
CA LEU A 52 3.61 -2.28 0.52
C LEU A 52 3.73 -1.24 1.64
N LEU A 53 4.44 -1.57 2.72
CA LEU A 53 4.72 -0.66 3.83
C LEU A 53 5.41 0.62 3.33
N SER A 54 6.50 0.46 2.58
CA SER A 54 7.27 1.59 2.03
C SER A 54 6.41 2.48 1.13
N TYR A 55 5.53 1.89 0.32
CA TYR A 55 4.63 2.63 -0.56
C TYR A 55 3.59 3.43 0.24
N ILE A 56 2.96 2.82 1.25
CA ILE A 56 1.97 3.48 2.12
C ILE A 56 2.63 4.61 2.92
N GLN A 57 3.83 4.38 3.47
CA GLN A 57 4.62 5.40 4.17
C GLN A 57 5.04 6.54 3.25
N ALA A 58 5.43 6.26 2.00
CA ALA A 58 5.72 7.28 1.00
C ALA A 58 4.48 8.15 0.69
N MET A 59 3.27 7.60 0.80
CA MET A 59 2.03 8.36 0.73
C MET A 59 1.70 9.15 2.00
N GLY A 60 2.48 8.99 3.07
CA GLY A 60 2.22 9.58 4.39
C GLY A 60 1.16 8.84 5.21
N GLY A 61 0.84 7.60 4.82
CA GLY A 61 -0.09 6.73 5.53
C GLY A 61 0.61 5.75 6.47
N GLU A 62 -0.21 5.08 7.28
CA GLU A 62 0.19 3.99 8.15
C GLU A 62 -0.45 2.69 7.65
N LEU A 63 0.33 1.62 7.53
CA LEU A 63 -0.16 0.30 7.14
C LEU A 63 -0.49 -0.51 8.40
N LYS A 64 -1.77 -0.78 8.63
CA LYS A 64 -2.22 -1.74 9.63
C LYS A 64 -2.46 -3.10 8.98
N ILE A 65 -1.88 -4.16 9.54
CA ILE A 65 -2.06 -5.53 9.07
C ILE A 65 -2.87 -6.29 10.13
N GLU A 66 -4.01 -6.84 9.74
CA GLU A 66 -4.88 -7.68 10.59
C GLU A 66 -4.91 -9.09 10.00
N ALA A 67 -4.62 -10.10 10.80
CA ALA A 67 -4.80 -11.51 10.45
C ALA A 67 -6.02 -12.09 11.16
N ARG A 68 -6.91 -12.74 10.41
CA ARG A 68 -8.04 -13.48 10.96
C ARG A 68 -7.79 -14.98 10.89
N ILE A 69 -7.80 -15.65 12.04
CA ILE A 69 -7.54 -17.09 12.17
C ILE A 69 -8.63 -17.70 13.04
N GLY A 70 -9.60 -18.37 12.40
CA GLY A 70 -10.85 -18.75 13.05
C GLY A 70 -11.60 -17.50 13.51
N ASP A 71 -11.96 -17.45 14.80
CA ASP A 71 -12.64 -16.31 15.43
C ASP A 71 -11.67 -15.27 16.00
N ASN A 72 -10.35 -15.50 15.91
CA ASN A 72 -9.36 -14.58 16.42
C ASN A 72 -9.02 -13.50 15.39
N SER A 73 -8.89 -12.27 15.86
CA SER A 73 -8.28 -11.17 15.11
C SER A 73 -6.97 -10.74 15.77
N ILE A 74 -5.89 -10.73 14.99
CA ILE A 74 -4.54 -10.47 15.47
C ILE A 74 -3.95 -9.33 14.66
N ASP A 75 -3.61 -8.23 15.34
CA ASP A 75 -2.85 -7.13 14.75
C ASP A 75 -1.38 -7.57 14.58
N LEU A 76 -0.90 -7.56 13.33
CA LEU A 76 0.48 -7.85 13.00
C LEU A 76 1.27 -6.54 12.91
N ILE A 77 2.32 -6.45 13.72
CA ILE A 77 3.26 -5.32 13.69
C ILE A 77 4.42 -5.73 12.77
N PRO A 78 4.61 -5.08 11.61
CA PRO A 78 5.80 -5.30 10.80
C PRO A 78 7.03 -4.78 11.57
N ALA A 79 7.97 -5.68 11.88
CA ALA A 79 9.24 -5.38 12.54
C ALA A 79 10.36 -5.14 11.52
#